data_AF-A0A7X8AYI9-F1
#
_entry.id   AF-A0A7X8AYI9-F1
#
_cell.length_a   1.000
_cell.length_b   1.000
_cell.length_c   1.000
_cell.angle_alpha   90.00
_cell.angle_beta   90.00
_cell.angle_gamma   90.00
#
_symmetry.space_group_name_H-M   'P 1'
#
loop_
_entity.id
_entity.type
_entity.pdbx_description
1 polymer ?
#
loop_
_entity_poly.entity_id
_entity_poly.type
_entity_poly.pdbx_seq_one_letter_code
_entity_poly.pdbx_strand_id
1 'polypeptide(L)'
;MHLSIQNQLTLLHDLLDEQITYKKVSIDEYKQIKKLVQSIITNRDVEGELLNILPEIYYYGIKGENAQSYFAHITENEQKIKRWLRMINQVKLHQSG
;
A
#
# COMPACT_ATOMS: atom_id res chain seq x y z
N MET A 1 11.99 9.27 -14.82
CA MET A 1 11.44 7.96 -15.24
C MET A 1 10.10 7.79 -14.56
N HIS A 2 8.98 7.78 -15.29
CA HIS A 2 7.68 7.45 -14.72
C HIS A 2 7.65 5.94 -14.46
N LEU A 3 7.45 5.52 -13.21
CA LEU A 3 7.09 4.13 -12.92
C LEU A 3 5.72 3.87 -13.55
N SER A 4 5.58 2.79 -14.32
CA SER A 4 4.27 2.32 -14.76
C SER A 4 3.41 1.99 -13.53
N ILE A 5 2.09 2.01 -13.70
CA ILE A 5 1.18 1.70 -12.59
C ILE A 5 1.45 0.31 -12.00
N GLN A 6 1.86 -0.65 -12.83
CA GLN A 6 2.26 -1.98 -12.42
C GLN A 6 3.50 -1.98 -11.51
N ASN A 7 4.51 -1.16 -11.83
CA ASN A 7 5.69 -1.03 -10.99
C ASN A 7 5.35 -0.33 -9.66
N GLN A 8 4.43 0.65 -9.69
CA GLN A 8 3.96 1.32 -8.47
C GLN A 8 3.17 0.36 -7.57
N LEU A 9 2.30 -0.47 -8.14
CA LEU A 9 1.57 -1.50 -7.40
C LEU A 9 2.49 -2.60 -6.86
N THR A 10 3.55 -2.94 -7.59
CA THR A 10 4.56 -3.89 -7.12
C THR A 10 5.32 -3.33 -5.92
N LEU A 11 5.82 -2.10 -6.03
CA LEU A 11 6.48 -1.44 -4.90
C LEU A 11 5.56 -1.28 -3.69
N LEU A 12 4.28 -0.95 -3.91
CA LEU A 12 3.30 -0.81 -2.83
C LEU A 12 3.06 -2.16 -2.14
N HIS A 13 2.95 -3.24 -2.91
CA HIS A 13 2.82 -4.58 -2.39
C HIS A 13 4.02 -4.94 -1.50
N ASP A 14 5.24 -4.76 -2.01
CA ASP A 14 6.46 -5.17 -1.31
C ASP A 14 6.63 -4.39 0.02
N LEU A 15 6.40 -3.08 0.01
CA LEU A 15 6.41 -2.26 1.23
C LEU A 15 5.39 -2.72 2.28
N LEU A 16 4.21 -3.16 1.86
CA LEU A 16 3.18 -3.64 2.78
C LEU A 16 3.48 -5.05 3.29
N ASP A 17 4.06 -5.91 2.44
CA ASP A 17 4.42 -7.29 2.78
C ASP A 17 5.58 -7.34 3.78
N GLU A 18 6.62 -6.51 3.57
CA GLU A 18 7.74 -6.39 4.50
C GLU A 18 7.29 -5.98 5.89
N GLN A 19 6.33 -5.05 6.00
CA GLN A 19 5.81 -4.60 7.29
C GLN A 19 5.13 -5.72 8.07
N ILE A 20 4.31 -6.57 7.42
CA ILE A 20 3.64 -7.67 8.12
C ILE A 20 4.59 -8.82 8.43
N THR A 21 5.60 -9.04 7.58
CA THR A 21 6.59 -10.10 7.73
C THR A 21 7.55 -9.79 8.87
N TYR A 22 8.08 -8.57 8.92
CA TYR A 22 9.09 -8.18 9.90
C TYR A 22 8.52 -7.43 11.11
N LYS A 23 7.24 -7.03 11.07
CA LYS A 23 6.56 -6.21 12.09
C LYS A 23 7.35 -4.94 12.43
N LYS A 24 8.02 -4.39 11.43
CA LYS A 24 8.89 -3.22 11.51
C LYS A 24 8.68 -2.34 10.30
N VAL A 25 8.95 -1.07 10.49
CA VAL A 25 8.78 -0.01 9.50
C VAL A 25 9.44 1.26 10.03
N SER A 26 9.82 2.14 9.12
CA SER A 26 10.30 3.49 9.39
C SER A 26 9.25 4.56 9.05
N ILE A 27 9.42 5.76 9.59
CA ILE A 27 8.56 6.89 9.22
C ILE A 27 8.65 7.23 7.72
N ASP A 28 9.81 6.99 7.12
CA ASP A 28 10.04 7.27 5.70
C ASP A 28 9.32 6.26 4.80
N GLU A 29 9.20 5.00 5.21
CA GLU A 29 8.37 4.00 4.52
C GLU A 29 6.88 4.35 4.57
N TYR A 30 6.36 4.85 5.70
CA TYR A 30 4.97 5.34 5.76
C TYR A 30 4.75 6.53 4.82
N LYS A 31 5.68 7.48 4.78
CA LYS A 31 5.65 8.61 3.83
C LYS A 31 5.73 8.12 2.39
N GLN A 32 6.54 7.11 2.12
CA GLN A 32 6.68 6.50 0.80
C GLN A 32 5.37 5.84 0.36
N ILE A 33 4.73 5.05 1.23
CA ILE A 33 3.42 4.46 0.98
C ILE A 33 2.40 5.56 0.65
N LYS A 34 2.33 6.62 1.47
CA LYS A 34 1.42 7.74 1.24
C LYS A 34 1.63 8.39 -0.13
N LYS A 35 2.87 8.74 -0.47
CA LYS A 35 3.21 9.36 -1.77
C LYS A 35 2.93 8.43 -2.94
N LEU A 36 3.24 7.14 -2.79
CA LEU A 36 3.03 6.14 -3.83
C LEU A 36 1.55 5.95 -4.12
N VAL A 37 0.73 5.78 -3.08
CA VAL A 37 -0.72 5.66 -3.21
C VAL A 37 -1.33 6.92 -3.82
N GLN A 38 -0.88 8.11 -3.41
CA GLN A 38 -1.33 9.36 -4.03
C GLN A 38 -1.01 9.41 -5.52
N SER A 39 0.20 9.00 -5.92
CA SER A 39 0.57 8.94 -7.33
C SER A 39 -0.27 7.93 -8.11
N ILE A 40 -0.61 6.78 -7.52
CA ILE A 40 -1.47 5.77 -8.14
C ILE A 40 -2.87 6.36 -8.34
N ILE A 41 -3.49 6.94 -7.30
CA ILE A 41 -4.85 7.53 -7.37
C ILE A 41 -4.95 8.62 -8.43
N THR A 42 -3.90 9.43 -8.63
CA THR A 42 -3.91 10.49 -9.66
C THR A 42 -3.82 9.96 -11.09
N ASN A 43 -3.52 8.67 -11.27
CA ASN A 43 -3.51 8.04 -12.58
C ASN A 43 -4.95 7.68 -13.00
N ARG A 44 -5.36 8.11 -14.20
CA ARG A 44 -6.73 7.97 -14.71
C ARG A 44 -7.13 6.53 -15.01
N ASP A 45 -6.16 5.63 -15.11
CA ASP A 45 -6.37 4.21 -15.40
C ASP A 45 -6.64 3.36 -14.14
N VAL A 46 -6.79 4.00 -12.97
CA VAL A 46 -7.18 3.30 -11.74
C VAL A 46 -8.68 3.08 -11.72
N GLU A 47 -9.08 1.83 -11.85
CA GLU A 47 -10.49 1.41 -11.83
C GLU A 47 -10.73 0.23 -10.89
N GLY A 48 -12.01 -0.08 -10.67
CA GLY A 48 -12.45 -1.30 -10.01
C GLY A 48 -12.00 -1.43 -8.55
N GLU A 49 -11.50 -2.60 -8.18
CA GLU A 49 -11.18 -2.97 -6.80
C GLU A 49 -10.10 -2.10 -6.15
N LEU A 50 -9.22 -1.47 -6.94
CA LEU A 50 -8.19 -0.57 -6.43
C LEU A 50 -8.77 0.70 -5.81
N LEU A 51 -9.85 1.26 -6.38
CA LEU A 51 -10.49 2.47 -5.86
C LEU A 51 -11.03 2.28 -4.44
N ASN A 52 -11.36 1.04 -4.07
CA ASN A 52 -11.87 0.73 -2.73
C ASN A 52 -10.75 0.67 -1.68
N ILE A 53 -9.55 0.22 -2.04
CA ILE A 53 -8.46 0.01 -1.07
C ILE A 53 -7.45 1.15 -1.02
N LEU A 54 -7.22 1.87 -2.12
CA LEU A 54 -6.20 2.92 -2.17
C LEU A 54 -6.45 4.01 -1.12
N PRO A 55 -7.68 4.50 -0.89
CA PRO A 55 -7.94 5.44 0.21
C PRO A 55 -7.60 4.84 1.58
N GLU A 56 -7.94 3.56 1.82
CA GLU A 56 -7.62 2.89 3.09
C GLU A 56 -6.10 2.83 3.34
N ILE A 57 -5.32 2.48 2.30
CA ILE A 57 -3.85 2.38 2.38
C ILE A 57 -3.23 3.78 2.54
N TYR A 58 -3.78 4.79 1.88
CA TYR A 58 -3.36 6.19 2.04
C TYR A 58 -3.51 6.64 3.51
N TYR A 59 -4.68 6.40 4.11
CA TYR A 59 -4.93 6.73 5.51
C TYR A 59 -4.09 5.89 6.48
N TYR A 60 -3.79 4.64 6.15
CA TYR A 60 -2.86 3.80 6.91
C TYR A 60 -1.47 4.43 6.99
N GLY A 61 -0.94 4.94 5.87
CA GLY A 61 0.32 5.68 5.82
C GLY A 61 0.30 6.93 6.70
N ILE A 62 -0.73 7.77 6.58
CA ILE A 62 -0.88 9.00 7.40
C ILE A 62 -0.90 8.69 8.89
N LYS A 63 -1.68 7.68 9.31
CA LYS A 63 -1.78 7.28 10.71
C LYS A 63 -0.47 6.68 11.21
N GLY A 64 0.21 5.91 10.37
CA GLY A 64 1.52 5.32 10.68
C GLY A 64 2.60 6.38 10.94
N GLU A 65 2.61 7.48 10.18
CA GLU A 65 3.54 8.61 10.41
C GLU A 65 3.43 9.22 11.81
N ASN A 66 2.26 9.12 12.44
CA ASN A 66 1.98 9.71 13.76
C ASN A 66 1.77 8.64 14.85
N ALA A 67 2.00 7.36 14.53
CA ALA A 67 1.73 6.28 15.47
C ALA A 67 2.76 6.30 16.62
N GLN A 68 2.27 6.22 17.85
CA GLN A 68 3.13 6.14 19.04
C GLN A 68 3.94 4.84 19.08
N SER A 69 3.41 3.76 18.48
CA SER A 69 4.08 2.48 18.33
C SER A 69 3.79 1.92 16.95
N TYR A 70 4.84 1.79 16.13
CA TYR A 70 4.72 1.20 14.80
C TYR A 70 4.33 -0.27 14.83
N PHE A 71 4.85 -1.02 15.82
CA PHE A 71 4.48 -2.42 16.01
C PHE A 71 2.98 -2.57 16.30
N ALA A 72 2.43 -1.74 17.19
CA ALA A 72 1.00 -1.76 17.51
C ALA A 72 0.17 -1.38 16.27
N HIS A 73 0.55 -0.32 15.56
CA HIS A 73 -0.15 0.12 14.36
C HIS A 73 -0.18 -0.94 13.25
N ILE A 74 0.95 -1.63 13.00
CA ILE A 74 1.01 -2.75 12.05
C ILE A 74 0.11 -3.90 12.52
N THR A 75 0.17 -4.25 13.81
CA THR A 75 -0.58 -5.39 14.37
C THR A 75 -2.09 -5.16 14.32
N GLU A 76 -2.55 -3.97 14.68
CA GLU A 76 -3.98 -3.58 14.63
C GLU A 76 -4.53 -3.54 13.20
N ASN A 77 -3.68 -3.27 12.21
CA ASN A 77 -4.08 -3.20 10.80
C ASN A 77 -3.71 -4.46 10.00
N GLU A 78 -3.15 -5.50 10.63
CA GLU A 78 -2.60 -6.67 9.94
C GLU A 78 -3.62 -7.33 8.99
N GLN A 79 -4.86 -7.50 9.44
CA GLN A 79 -5.90 -8.11 8.61
C GLN A 79 -6.26 -7.25 7.40
N LYS A 80 -6.22 -5.93 7.54
CA LYS A 80 -6.43 -5.00 6.43
C LYS A 80 -5.25 -5.08 5.46
N ILE A 81 -4.02 -5.08 5.95
CA ILE A 81 -2.82 -5.21 5.12
C ILE A 81 -2.86 -6.51 4.30
N LYS A 82 -3.19 -7.64 4.93
CA LYS A 82 -3.36 -8.94 4.24
C LYS A 82 -4.47 -8.91 3.19
N ARG A 83 -5.56 -8.17 3.41
CA ARG A 83 -6.61 -7.96 2.39
C ARG A 83 -6.07 -7.12 1.23
N TRP A 84 -5.39 -6.02 1.50
CA TRP A 84 -4.82 -5.14 0.48
C TRP A 84 -3.80 -5.87 -0.39
N LEU A 85 -2.89 -6.65 0.21
CA LEU A 85 -1.90 -7.46 -0.54
C LEU A 85 -2.56 -8.42 -1.53
N ARG A 86 -3.61 -9.14 -1.09
CA ARG A 86 -4.37 -10.05 -1.97
C ARG A 86 -5.02 -9.31 -3.13
N MET A 87 -5.66 -8.17 -2.87
CA MET A 87 -6.33 -7.38 -3.91
C MET A 87 -5.33 -6.75 -4.89
N ILE A 88 -4.20 -6.23 -4.41
CA ILE A 88 -3.13 -5.71 -5.28
C ILE A 88 -2.59 -6.83 -6.17
N ASN A 89 -2.35 -8.04 -5.63
CA ASN A 89 -1.89 -9.17 -6.43
C ASN A 89 -2.91 -9.63 -7.47
N GLN A 90 -4.20 -9.65 -7.13
CA GLN A 90 -5.25 -9.96 -8.10
C GLN A 90 -5.21 -9.00 -9.28
N VAL A 91 -5.14 -7.69 -9.04
CA VAL A 91 -5.10 -6.71 -10.13
C VAL A 91 -3.84 -6.84 -10.98
N LYS A 92 -2.67 -7.07 -10.35
CA LYS A 92 -1.41 -7.30 -11.07
C LYS A 92 -1.48 -8.50 -12.02
N LEU A 93 -2.18 -9.57 -11.63
CA LEU A 93 -2.35 -10.78 -12.47
C LEU A 93 -3.29 -10.52 -13.64
N HIS A 94 -4.39 -9.79 -13.44
CA HIS A 94 -5.36 -9.50 -14.51
C HIS A 94 -4.81 -8.55 -15.59
N GLN A 95 -3.82 -7.72 -15.26
CA GLN A 95 -3.16 -6.83 -16.24
C GLN A 95 -2.01 -7.50 -17.02
N SER A 96 -1.65 -8.74 -16.67
CA SER A 96 -0.53 -9.48 -17.29
C SER A 96 -0.99 -10.50 -18.36
N GLY A 97 -2.29 -10.59 -18.65
CA GLY A 97 -2.89 -11.44 -19.68
C GLY A 97 -3.55 -10.63 -20.78
#